data_AF-A0A420EXW2-F1
#
_entry.id   AF-A0A420EXW2-F1
#
_cell.length_a   1.000
_cell.length_b   1.000
_cell.length_c   1.000
_cell.angle_alpha   90.00
_cell.angle_beta   90.00
_cell.angle_gamma   90.00
#
_symmetry.space_group_name_H-M   'P 1'
#
loop_
_entity.id
_entity.type
_entity.pdbx_description
1 polymer ?
#
loop_
_entity_poly.entity_id
_entity_poly.type
_entity_poly.pdbx_seq_one_letter_code
_entity_poly.pdbx_strand_id
1 'polypeptide(L)' 'MSDRPEIVCICGSTRFVDEMNAANRDLTLAGVIVVGARGSTVGIGAPARWSHSAHERRQHRWESP' A
#
# COMPACT_ATOMS: atom_id res chain seq x y z
N MET A 1 21.39 -3.85 -17.24
CA MET A 1 19.95 -3.61 -17.01
C MET A 1 19.29 -4.97 -16.99
N SER A 2 18.64 -5.36 -15.88
CA SER A 2 17.91 -6.62 -15.83
C SER A 2 16.79 -6.59 -16.87
N ASP A 3 16.77 -7.58 -17.75
CA ASP A 3 15.77 -7.71 -18.84
C ASP A 3 14.35 -8.01 -18.33
N ARG A 4 14.18 -8.01 -17.01
CA ARG A 4 12.93 -8.29 -16.31
C ARG A 4 12.52 -7.06 -15.51
N PRO A 5 11.28 -6.54 -15.72
CA PRO A 5 10.78 -5.42 -14.95
C PRO A 5 10.66 -5.80 -13.47
N GLU A 6 10.98 -4.84 -12.61
CA GLU A 6 10.73 -4.97 -11.18
C GLU A 6 9.21 -4.90 -10.91
N ILE A 7 8.73 -5.81 -10.06
CA ILE A 7 7.31 -5.88 -9.68
C ILE A 7 7.23 -5.72 -8.17
N VAL A 8 6.50 -4.70 -7.72
CA VAL A 8 6.33 -4.42 -6.29
C VAL A 8 4.85 -4.38 -5.93
N CYS A 9 4.52 -4.85 -4.73
CA CYS A 9 3.19 -4.70 -4.16
C CYS A 9 3.25 -3.57 -3.12
N ILE A 10 2.42 -2.54 -3.30
CA ILE A 10 2.21 -1.54 -2.26
C ILE A 10 0.83 -1.72 -1.66
N CYS A 11 0.79 -1.86 -0.35
CA CYS A 11 -0.44 -2.02 0.42
C CYS A 11 -0.33 -1.20 1.70
N GLY A 12 -1.47 -0.68 2.16
CA GLY A 12 -1.52 0.20 3.31
C GLY A 12 -2.95 0.52 3.71
N SER A 13 -3.07 1.40 4.71
CA SER A 13 -4.38 1.89 5.14
C SER A 13 -5.03 2.74 4.07
N THR A 14 -6.36 2.71 3.99
CA THR A 14 -7.13 3.69 3.21
C THR A 14 -6.95 5.13 3.71
N ARG A 15 -6.41 5.31 4.92
CA ARG A 15 -6.05 6.63 5.48
C ARG A 15 -4.90 7.31 4.76
N PHE A 16 -4.06 6.53 4.07
CA PHE A 16 -2.90 7.03 3.34
C PHE A 16 -3.12 6.89 1.84
N VAL A 17 -4.37 7.03 1.39
CA VAL A 17 -4.72 6.81 -0.03
C VAL A 17 -3.96 7.78 -0.93
N ASP A 18 -3.75 9.02 -0.49
CA ASP A 18 -3.06 10.04 -1.27
C ASP A 18 -1.55 9.74 -1.36
N GLU A 19 -0.92 9.34 -0.25
CA GLU A 19 0.48 8.93 -0.22
C GLU A 19 0.70 7.64 -1.02
N MET A 20 -0.20 6.67 -0.91
CA MET A 20 -0.15 5.45 -1.73
C MET A 20 -0.34 5.76 -3.21
N ASN A 21 -1.21 6.70 -3.56
CA ASN A 21 -1.38 7.15 -4.95
C ASN A 21 -0.12 7.88 -5.47
N ALA A 22 0.51 8.71 -4.63
CA ALA A 22 1.77 9.36 -4.97
C ALA A 22 2.89 8.32 -5.20
N ALA A 23 3.05 7.36 -4.29
CA ALA A 23 4.02 6.28 -4.42
C ALA A 23 3.75 5.39 -5.66
N ASN A 24 2.49 5.04 -5.92
CA ASN A 24 2.09 4.32 -7.15
C ASN A 24 2.55 5.07 -8.40
N ARG A 25 2.31 6.38 -8.46
CA ARG A 25 2.68 7.21 -9.61
C ARG A 25 4.20 7.26 -9.78
N ASP A 26 4.93 7.54 -8.71
CA ASP A 26 6.38 7.71 -8.77
C ASP A 26 7.08 6.41 -9.17
N LEU A 27 6.66 5.26 -8.64
CA LEU A 27 7.16 3.94 -9.01
C LEU A 27 6.82 3.57 -10.47
N THR A 28 5.60 3.87 -10.91
CA THR A 28 5.19 3.63 -12.31
C THR A 28 6.03 4.45 -13.29
N LEU A 29 6.28 5.73 -12.96
CA LEU A 29 7.14 6.60 -13.78
C LEU A 29 8.60 6.12 -13.81
N ALA A 30 9.05 5.45 -12.74
CA ALA A 30 10.36 4.80 -12.69
C ALA A 30 10.43 3.49 -13.50
N GLY A 31 9.33 3.05 -14.13
CA GLY A 31 9.26 1.82 -14.93
C GLY A 31 9.02 0.55 -14.11
N VAL A 32 8.64 0.69 -12.84
CA VAL A 32 8.26 -0.43 -11.96
C VAL A 32 6.80 -0.80 -12.19
N ILE A 33 6.51 -2.09 -12.24
CA ILE A 33 5.14 -2.60 -12.29
C ILE A 33 4.60 -2.64 -10.85
N VAL A 34 3.67 -1.75 -10.53
CA VAL A 34 3.09 -1.68 -9.18
C VAL A 34 1.75 -2.40 -9.12
N VAL A 35 1.63 -3.32 -8.17
CA VAL A 35 0.37 -3.96 -7.79
C VAL A 35 -0.15 -3.27 -6.55
N GLY A 36 -1.27 -2.56 -6.67
CA GLY A 36 -1.89 -1.83 -5.56
C GLY A 36 -3.38 -2.08 -5.46
N ALA A 37 -3.90 -2.11 -4.23
CA ALA A 37 -5.33 -2.06 -3.99
C ALA A 37 -5.80 -0.62 -4.22
N ARG A 38 -6.40 -0.36 -5.39
CA ARG A 38 -7.04 0.94 -5.67
C ARG A 38 -8.13 1.15 -4.64
N GLY A 39 -8.10 2.27 -3.92
CA GLY A 39 -8.94 2.58 -2.76
C GLY A 39 -10.44 2.76 -3.07
N SER A 40 -11.06 1.85 -3.82
CA SER A 40 -12.49 1.88 -4.16
C SER A 40 -13.15 0.50 -4.18
N THR A 41 -12.57 -0.52 -3.53
CA THR A 41 -13.27 -1.78 -3.23
C THR A 41 -13.61 -1.84 -1.74
N VAL A 42 -14.75 -1.24 -1.38
CA VAL A 42 -15.62 -1.81 -0.34
C VAL A 42 -15.90 -3.24 -0.79
N GLY A 43 -15.16 -4.23 -0.30
CA GLY A 43 -15.37 -5.61 -0.76
C GLY A 43 -14.33 -6.66 -0.42
N ILE A 44 -13.13 -6.32 0.06
CA ILE A 44 -12.22 -7.33 0.64
C ILE A 44 -12.17 -7.12 2.16
N GLY A 45 -13.26 -7.54 2.82
CA GLY A 45 -13.29 -8.10 4.17
C GLY A 45 -12.41 -7.52 5.28
N ALA A 46 -12.29 -6.19 5.43
CA ALA A 46 -11.90 -5.67 6.74
C ALA A 46 -13.10 -5.87 7.69
N PRO A 47 -13.02 -6.69 8.75
CA PRO A 47 -14.11 -6.73 9.71
C PRO A 47 -14.23 -5.32 10.31
N ALA A 48 -15.47 -4.86 10.55
CA ALA A 48 -15.80 -3.56 11.15
C ALA A 48 -15.11 -3.27 12.53
N ARG A 49 -14.28 -4.20 13.02
CA ARG A 49 -13.48 -4.15 14.26
C ARG A 49 -12.03 -3.69 14.04
N TRP A 50 -11.61 -3.26 12.85
CA TRP A 50 -10.32 -2.58 12.70
C TRP A 50 -10.45 -1.11 13.11
N SER A 51 -10.43 -0.86 14.43
CA SER A 51 -10.39 0.49 14.98
C SER A 51 -9.03 1.14 14.74
N HIS A 52 -9.02 2.48 14.68
CA HIS A 52 -7.84 3.33 14.50
C HIS A 52 -6.59 2.83 15.26
N SER A 53 -6.75 2.46 16.53
CA SER A 53 -5.65 2.10 17.44
C SER A 53 -5.01 0.72 17.20
N ALA A 54 -5.69 -0.20 16.50
CA ALA A 54 -5.12 -1.51 16.16
C ALA A 54 -4.19 -1.43 14.93
N HIS A 55 -4.43 -0.44 14.06
CA HIS A 55 -3.65 -0.20 12.85
C HIS A 55 -2.29 0.45 13.18
N GLU A 56 -2.28 1.47 14.05
CA GLU A 56 -1.08 2.19 14.49
C GLU A 56 -0.06 1.25 15.16
N ARG A 57 -0.53 0.31 16.01
CA ARG A 57 0.34 -0.70 16.65
C ARG A 57 0.99 -1.69 15.67
N ARG A 58 0.38 -1.96 14.51
CA ARG A 58 0.99 -2.81 13.48
C ARG A 58 1.97 -2.03 12.60
N GLN A 59 1.73 -0.74 12.36
CA GLN A 59 2.65 0.14 11.63
C GLN A 59 3.96 0.34 12.40
N HIS A 60 3.88 0.68 13.69
CA HIS A 60 5.08 0.78 14.55
C HIS A 60 5.90 -0.53 14.62
N ARG A 61 5.24 -1.69 14.50
CA ARG A 61 5.93 -2.99 14.45
C ARG A 61 6.67 -3.24 13.13
N TRP A 62 6.29 -2.58 12.03
CA TRP A 62 6.99 -2.66 10.74
C TRP A 62 8.06 -1.57 10.58
N GLU A 63 7.85 -0.40 11.19
CA GLU A 63 8.79 0.73 11.21
C GLU A 63 9.88 0.59 12.30
N SER A 64 9.81 -0.46 13.13
CA SER A 64 10.90 -0.83 14.03
C SER A 64 11.96 -1.63 13.26
N PRO A 65 13.25 -1.27 13.35
CA PRO A 65 14.34 -1.90 12.59
C PRO A 65 14.58 -3.37 12.91
#